data_AF-A0A947FQM8-F1
#
_entry.id   AF-A0A947FQM8-F1
#
_cell.length_a   1.000
_cell.length_b   1.000
_cell.length_c   1.000
_cell.angle_alpha   90.00
_cell.angle_beta   90.00
_cell.angle_gamma   90.00
#
_symmetry.space_group_name_H-M   'P 1'
#
loop_
_entity.id
_entity.type
_entity.pdbx_description
1 polymer ?
#
loop_
_entity_poly.entity_id
_entity_poly.type
_entity_poly.pdbx_seq_one_letter_code
_entity_poly.pdbx_strand_id
1 'polypeptide(L)'
;MPKREQLQDDYLESRLIRRRLVLSAIFIVILLSLVLGRLYVLQIVEHEHFSTLSDSNRVRIKALPPTRGLIFDRHGVVMADNLPAYRLEIV
;
A
#
# COMPACT_ATOMS: atom_id res chain seq x y z
N MET A 1 -5.68 -65.77 11.25
CA MET A 1 -4.42 -65.12 10.85
C MET A 1 -4.16 -63.95 11.80
N PRO A 2 -3.06 -63.91 12.57
CA PRO A 2 -2.92 -62.92 13.63
C PRO A 2 -2.47 -61.57 13.05
N LYS A 3 -3.24 -60.54 13.35
CA LYS A 3 -3.06 -59.14 12.95
C LYS A 3 -2.15 -58.44 13.96
N ARG A 4 -0.83 -58.69 13.91
CA ARG A 4 0.14 -58.18 14.90
C ARG A 4 1.07 -57.06 14.41
N GLU A 5 0.98 -56.66 13.15
CA GLU A 5 1.90 -55.64 12.58
C GLU A 5 1.42 -54.18 12.74
N GLN A 6 0.11 -53.93 12.91
CA GLN A 6 -0.43 -52.56 12.86
C GLN A 6 0.08 -51.61 13.97
N LEU A 7 0.36 -52.10 15.19
CA LEU A 7 0.74 -51.23 16.31
C LEU A 7 2.16 -50.69 16.21
N GLN A 8 3.06 -51.33 15.45
CA GLN A 8 4.46 -50.90 15.35
C GLN A 8 4.66 -49.85 14.24
N ASP A 9 3.89 -49.95 13.15
CA ASP A 9 3.92 -49.00 12.04
C ASP A 9 3.38 -47.62 12.44
N ASP A 10 2.31 -47.56 13.26
CA ASP A 10 1.71 -46.29 13.73
C ASP A 10 2.72 -45.37 14.44
N TYR A 11 3.65 -45.93 15.22
CA TYR A 11 4.69 -45.16 15.92
C TYR A 11 5.77 -44.61 14.98
N LEU A 12 6.11 -45.35 13.93
CA LEU A 12 7.10 -44.91 12.94
C LEU A 12 6.50 -43.84 12.02
N GLU A 13 5.27 -44.04 11.57
CA GLU A 13 4.53 -43.07 10.76
C GLU A 13 4.32 -41.76 11.51
N SER A 14 3.84 -41.82 12.75
CA SER A 14 3.63 -40.62 13.58
C SER A 14 4.92 -39.83 13.83
N ARG A 15 6.07 -40.50 13.94
CA ARG A 15 7.37 -39.83 14.11
C ARG A 15 7.85 -39.14 12.83
N LEU A 16 7.62 -39.75 11.66
CA LEU A 16 7.87 -39.12 10.36
C LEU A 16 6.97 -37.91 10.15
N ILE A 17 5.68 -38.03 10.45
CA ILE A 17 4.69 -36.94 10.36
C ILE A 17 5.09 -35.80 11.30
N ARG A 18 5.40 -36.09 12.57
CA ARG A 18 5.82 -35.07 13.54
C ARG A 18 7.08 -34.34 13.09
N ARG A 19 8.08 -35.05 12.56
CA ARG A 19 9.31 -34.43 12.04
C ARG A 19 9.00 -33.49 10.86
N ARG A 20 8.16 -33.91 9.92
CA ARG A 20 7.73 -33.06 8.79
C ARG A 20 6.99 -31.82 9.29
N LEU A 21 6.06 -31.98 10.22
CA LEU A 21 5.32 -30.86 10.82
C LEU A 21 6.25 -29.84 11.49
N VAL A 22 7.21 -30.29 12.30
CA VAL A 22 8.16 -29.40 12.97
C VAL A 22 9.04 -28.68 11.95
N LEU A 23 9.54 -29.38 10.94
CA LEU A 23 10.35 -28.76 9.87
C LEU A 23 9.54 -27.72 9.09
N SER A 24 8.29 -28.03 8.72
CA SER A 24 7.39 -27.10 8.05
C SER A 24 7.07 -25.89 8.92
N ALA A 25 6.84 -26.07 10.22
CA ALA A 25 6.58 -24.98 11.15
C ALA A 25 7.79 -24.03 11.27
N ILE A 26 8.99 -24.59 11.42
CA ILE A 26 10.23 -23.79 11.45
C ILE A 26 10.40 -23.02 10.14
N PHE A 27 10.17 -23.67 9.01
CA PHE A 27 10.24 -23.03 7.70
C PHE A 27 9.27 -21.84 7.57
N ILE A 28 8.02 -22.01 8.00
CA ILE A 28 7.02 -20.94 8.03
C ILE A 28 7.47 -19.79 8.93
N VAL A 29 7.99 -20.07 10.12
CA VAL A 29 8.49 -19.04 11.05
C VAL A 29 9.64 -18.25 10.43
N ILE A 30 10.56 -18.90 9.73
CA ILE A 30 11.66 -18.22 9.02
C ILE A 30 11.11 -17.28 7.95
N LEU A 31 10.16 -17.74 7.13
CA LEU A 31 9.56 -16.91 6.09
C LEU A 31 8.81 -15.71 6.68
N LEU A 32 8.03 -15.91 7.74
CA LEU A 32 7.35 -14.83 8.45
C LEU A 32 8.34 -13.82 9.02
N SER A 33 9.45 -14.30 9.61
CA SER A 33 10.50 -13.44 10.16
C SER A 33 11.16 -12.59 9.08
N LEU A 34 11.35 -13.14 7.88
CA LEU A 34 11.87 -12.41 6.72
C LEU A 34 10.90 -11.30 6.27
N VAL A 35 9.61 -11.59 6.20
CA VAL A 35 8.58 -10.58 5.86
C VAL A 35 8.52 -9.48 6.93
N LEU A 36 8.52 -9.86 8.21
CA LEU A 36 8.53 -8.90 9.32
C LEU A 36 9.81 -8.06 9.32
N GLY A 37 10.96 -8.65 9.02
CA GLY A 37 12.22 -7.92 8.84
C GLY A 37 12.13 -6.90 7.71
N ARG A 38 11.54 -7.27 6.56
CA ARG A 38 11.34 -6.32 5.45
C ARG A 38 10.37 -5.20 5.84
N LEU A 39 9.30 -5.52 6.55
CA LEU A 39 8.37 -4.51 7.08
C LEU A 39 9.06 -3.57 8.05
N TYR A 40 9.91 -4.07 8.94
CA TYR A 40 10.70 -3.23 9.85
C TYR A 40 11.57 -2.22 9.09
N VAL A 41 12.25 -2.67 8.02
CA VAL A 41 13.04 -1.77 7.18
C VAL A 41 12.16 -0.68 6.57
N LEU A 42 11.04 -1.04 5.94
CA LEU A 42 10.16 -0.07 5.29
C LEU A 42 9.52 0.90 6.30
N GLN A 43 9.15 0.41 7.47
CA GLN A 43 8.36 1.16 8.45
C GLN A 43 9.21 1.98 9.41
N ILE A 44 10.41 1.54 9.76
CA ILE A 44 11.28 2.20 10.75
C ILE A 44 12.50 2.84 10.08
N VAL A 45 13.23 2.08 9.25
CA VAL A 45 14.45 2.61 8.61
C VAL A 45 14.10 3.61 7.51
N GLU A 46 13.13 3.29 6.68
CA GLU A 46 12.69 4.13 5.55
C GLU A 46 11.46 5.00 5.89
N HIS A 47 11.10 5.12 7.18
CA HIS A 47 9.91 5.83 7.66
C HIS A 47 9.80 7.26 7.12
N GLU A 48 10.83 8.07 7.37
CA GLU A 48 10.91 9.48 7.00
C GLU A 48 10.72 9.67 5.49
N HIS A 49 11.34 8.80 4.69
CA HIS A 49 11.27 8.85 3.23
C HIS A 49 9.85 8.61 2.72
N PHE A 50 9.19 7.55 3.19
CA PHE A 50 7.82 7.23 2.77
C PHE A 50 6.78 8.16 3.39
N SER A 51 7.00 8.69 4.58
CA SER A 51 6.13 9.71 5.18
C SER A 51 6.12 10.98 4.33
N THR A 52 7.30 11.47 3.94
CA THR A 52 7.43 12.65 3.08
C THR A 52 6.76 12.47 1.72
N LEU A 53 6.95 11.30 1.10
CA LEU A 53 6.29 10.96 -0.17
C LEU A 53 4.76 10.92 -0.04
N SER A 54 4.25 10.38 1.08
CA SER A 54 2.82 10.36 1.37
C SER A 54 2.26 11.77 1.56
N ASP A 55 2.97 12.64 2.28
CA ASP A 55 2.55 14.03 2.50
C ASP A 55 2.50 14.84 1.20
N SER A 56 3.48 14.65 0.32
CA SER A 56 3.49 15.23 -1.04
C SER A 56 2.29 14.76 -1.89
N ASN A 57 1.89 13.49 -1.74
CA ASN A 57 0.69 12.97 -2.40
C ASN A 57 -0.61 13.50 -1.78
N ARG A 58 -0.61 13.81 -0.47
CA ARG A 58 -1.78 14.29 0.27
C ARG A 58 -2.11 15.76 -0.02
N VAL A 59 -1.10 16.62 -0.16
CA VAL A 59 -1.30 18.07 -0.31
C VAL A 59 -0.66 18.57 -1.59
N ARG A 60 -1.42 18.59 -2.68
CA ARG A 60 -1.04 19.35 -3.88
C ARG A 60 -1.48 20.79 -3.74
N ILE A 61 -0.54 21.68 -3.40
CA ILE A 61 -0.79 23.12 -3.43
C ILE A 61 -0.99 23.53 -4.89
N LYS A 62 -2.25 23.71 -5.29
CA LYS A 62 -2.61 24.29 -6.58
C LYS A 62 -2.92 25.77 -6.35
N ALA A 63 -2.10 26.64 -6.91
CA ALA A 63 -2.39 28.07 -6.91
C ALA A 63 -3.72 28.30 -7.67
N LEU A 64 -4.67 28.96 -7.01
CA LEU A 64 -5.88 29.44 -7.65
C LEU A 64 -5.57 30.82 -8.23
N PRO A 65 -5.59 31.01 -9.57
CA PRO A 65 -5.36 32.32 -10.14
C PRO A 65 -6.49 33.28 -9.69
N PRO A 66 -6.16 34.54 -9.36
CA PRO A 66 -7.18 35.53 -9.03
C PRO A 66 -8.06 35.82 -10.26
N THR A 67 -9.35 36.07 -10.04
CA THR A 67 -10.25 36.52 -11.10
C THR A 67 -9.86 37.92 -11.57
N ARG A 68 -9.79 38.13 -12.89
CA ARG A 68 -9.56 39.48 -13.44
C ARG A 68 -10.71 40.40 -13.08
N GLY A 69 -10.41 41.65 -12.71
CA GLY A 69 -11.43 42.66 -12.46
C GLY A 69 -12.26 43.00 -13.70
N LEU A 70 -13.47 43.49 -13.47
CA LEU A 70 -14.38 43.98 -14.51
C LEU A 70 -13.85 45.31 -15.09
N ILE A 71 -13.89 45.44 -16.41
CA ILE A 71 -13.57 46.71 -17.09
C ILE A 71 -14.88 47.40 -17.44
N PHE A 72 -15.06 48.64 -16.99
CA PHE A 72 -16.25 49.45 -17.24
C PHE A 72 -15.94 50.60 -18.20
N ASP A 73 -16.92 50.97 -19.01
CA ASP A 73 -16.94 52.26 -19.69
C ASP A 73 -17.36 53.38 -18.72
N ARG A 74 -17.15 54.65 -19.10
CA ARG A 74 -17.49 55.87 -18.34
C ARG A 74 -18.96 55.97 -17.88
N HIS A 75 -19.84 55.19 -18.49
CA HIS A 75 -21.26 55.10 -18.13
C HIS A 75 -21.59 53.91 -17.20
N GLY A 76 -20.58 53.19 -16.70
CA GLY A 76 -20.75 52.04 -15.81
C GLY A 76 -21.15 50.73 -16.52
N VAL A 77 -21.08 50.68 -17.85
CA VAL A 77 -21.37 49.47 -18.64
C VAL A 77 -20.13 48.58 -18.67
N VAL A 78 -20.29 47.28 -18.36
CA VAL A 78 -19.20 46.30 -18.42
C VAL A 78 -18.78 46.08 -19.88
N MET A 79 -17.52 46.37 -20.18
CA MET A 79 -16.88 46.16 -21.49
C MET A 79 -16.10 44.85 -21.56
N ALA A 80 -15.57 44.37 -20.42
CA ALA A 80 -14.90 43.08 -20.35
C ALA A 80 -15.14 42.38 -19.01
N ASP A 81 -15.54 41.12 -19.09
CA ASP A 81 -15.84 40.21 -17.97
C ASP A 81 -14.96 38.95 -18.05
N ASN A 82 -14.84 38.21 -16.95
CA ASN A 82 -14.11 36.97 -16.83
C ASN A 82 -15.06 35.76 -16.95
N LEU A 83 -15.36 35.36 -18.19
CA LEU A 83 -16.19 34.19 -18.49
C LEU A 83 -15.36 32.88 -18.37
N PRO A 84 -15.84 31.85 -17.65
CA PRO A 84 -15.17 30.55 -17.59
C PRO A 84 -15.05 29.92 -18.98
N ALA A 85 -13.83 29.54 -19.37
CA ALA A 85 -13.59 28.78 -20.60
C ALA A 85 -13.40 27.29 -20.27
N TYR A 86 -14.24 26.44 -20.85
CA TYR A 86 -14.14 24.98 -20.69
C TYR A 86 -13.42 24.37 -21.89
N ARG A 87 -12.44 23.50 -21.64
CA ARG A 87 -11.73 22.71 -22.65
C ARG A 87 -11.84 21.24 -22.29
N LEU A 88 -12.24 20.41 -23.26
CA LEU A 88 -12.21 18.96 -23.13
C LEU A 88 -10.83 18.45 -23.54
N GLU A 89 -10.17 17.68 -22.67
CA GLU A 89 -8.90 17.01 -22.98
C GLU A 89 -9.09 15.51 -22.78
N ILE A 90 -8.55 14.71 -23.70
CA ILE A 90 -8.49 13.24 -23.59
C ILE A 90 -7.04 12.91 -23.22
N VAL A 91 -6.87 12.17 -22.12
CA VAL A 91 -5.59 11.64 -21.65
C VAL A 91 -5.52 10.15 -21.95
#